data_AF-G1WE19-F1
#
_entry.id   AF-G1WE19-F1
#
_cell.length_a   1.000
_cell.length_b   1.000
_cell.length_c   1.000
_cell.angle_alpha   90.00
_cell.angle_beta   90.00
_cell.angle_gamma   90.00
#
_symmetry.space_group_name_H-M   'P 1'
#
loop_
_entity.id
_entity.type
_entity.pdbx_description
1 polymer ?
#
loop_
_entity_poly.entity_id
_entity_poly.type
_entity_poly.pdbx_seq_one_letter_code
_entity_poly.pdbx_strand_id
1 'polypeptide(L)'
;MKQKYGLLLALLLSVFSAFATSFSKQRLWQSNVIYVGRTQTLADGSVSYNWVGTYLETQFSGNSIAMQASAQGKTYHNVMIDGRLVRKILLQGTQPHRIVLAEGLGKGWHTLRLQQCTEGEHGRTTIHGFLLNNGEQLRKSPRKQRFIEFYGDSYTCGYGTEGTSHDEPFTLETENCNQAYACIIARYFDADYALVAHSGRGILRNYGAPKTQSEGNMFDKHDRLFDADEAPRYDFSAYKPQLVVVNLGTNDFSPLAIPSPEAYVSQYKRLLQSLRTHYGNVPVFCIRPQSASRYLQLALDLLERETAADGHVFVSHSMNNIIDDATDYGASWHPNYRGQRKVAMSLIPQIAHIMGWEAPLKVVE
;
A
#
# COMPACT_ATOMS: atom_id res chain seq x y z
N MET A 1 -20.12 -70.86 54.06
CA MET A 1 -20.41 -69.48 53.61
C MET A 1 -19.13 -68.94 53.01
N LYS A 2 -18.90 -68.96 51.68
CA LYS A 2 -19.31 -67.95 50.66
C LYS A 2 -19.10 -66.52 51.22
N GLN A 3 -18.28 -65.63 50.67
CA GLN A 3 -18.05 -65.33 49.24
C GLN A 3 -16.78 -64.45 49.05
N LYS A 4 -16.10 -64.64 47.90
CA LYS A 4 -15.04 -63.79 47.34
C LYS A 4 -15.63 -62.52 46.70
N TYR A 5 -14.94 -61.39 46.83
CA TYR A 5 -15.01 -60.22 45.93
C TYR A 5 -13.60 -59.60 45.91
N GLY A 6 -12.85 -59.44 44.81
CA GLY A 6 -13.19 -59.40 43.39
C GLY A 6 -12.92 -58.00 42.85
N LEU A 7 -11.67 -57.73 42.43
CA LEU A 7 -11.23 -56.51 41.74
C LEU A 7 -12.12 -56.22 40.52
N LEU A 8 -12.45 -54.94 40.28
CA LEU A 8 -12.83 -54.45 38.96
C LEU A 8 -12.35 -52.99 38.80
N LEU A 9 -11.23 -52.84 38.09
CA LEU A 9 -10.72 -51.58 37.57
C LEU A 9 -11.36 -51.40 36.18
N ALA A 10 -12.29 -50.46 36.03
CA ALA A 10 -12.90 -50.14 34.75
C ALA A 10 -11.99 -49.16 33.98
N LEU A 11 -11.37 -49.63 32.91
CA LEU A 11 -10.68 -48.80 31.92
C LEU A 11 -11.73 -48.16 30.99
N LEU A 12 -11.93 -46.85 31.09
CA LEU A 12 -12.68 -46.05 30.11
C LEU A 12 -11.73 -45.63 28.99
N LEU A 13 -11.78 -46.35 27.87
CA LEU A 13 -11.17 -45.96 26.60
C LEU A 13 -12.08 -44.92 25.91
N SER A 14 -11.73 -43.64 26.04
CA SER A 14 -12.32 -42.58 25.22
C SER A 14 -11.71 -42.62 23.81
N VAL A 15 -12.51 -43.06 22.84
CA VAL A 15 -12.18 -42.98 21.40
C VAL A 15 -12.30 -41.51 20.98
N PHE A 16 -11.17 -40.80 20.95
CA PHE A 16 -11.07 -39.54 20.20
C PHE A 16 -11.09 -39.89 18.71
N SER A 17 -12.24 -39.71 18.07
CA SER A 17 -12.33 -39.65 16.62
C SER A 17 -11.74 -38.32 16.19
N ALA A 18 -10.44 -38.31 15.89
CA ALA A 18 -9.81 -37.23 15.16
C ALA A 18 -10.49 -37.15 13.78
N PHE A 19 -11.29 -36.11 13.54
CA PHE A 19 -11.61 -35.67 12.20
C PHE A 19 -10.31 -35.15 11.58
N ALA A 20 -9.48 -36.07 11.09
CA ALA A 20 -8.47 -35.74 10.10
C ALA A 20 -9.25 -35.33 8.84
N THR A 21 -9.48 -34.03 8.66
CA THR A 21 -9.83 -33.48 7.35
C THR A 21 -8.78 -33.99 6.39
N SER A 22 -9.18 -34.86 5.46
CA SER A 22 -8.27 -35.39 4.45
C SER A 22 -7.68 -34.20 3.71
N PHE A 23 -6.39 -33.93 3.89
CA PHE A 23 -5.68 -32.99 3.05
C PHE A 23 -5.68 -33.59 1.65
N SER A 24 -6.59 -33.11 0.79
CA SER A 24 -6.47 -33.33 -0.64
C SER A 24 -5.08 -32.86 -1.06
N LYS A 25 -4.38 -33.63 -1.90
CA LYS A 25 -3.15 -33.16 -2.55
C LYS A 25 -3.43 -31.74 -3.08
N GLN A 26 -2.66 -30.76 -2.65
CA GLN A 26 -2.81 -29.37 -3.08
C GLN A 26 -1.91 -29.15 -4.30
N ARG A 27 -2.39 -28.37 -5.27
CA ARG A 27 -1.60 -27.95 -6.43
C ARG A 27 -1.02 -26.56 -6.18
N LEU A 28 0.28 -26.38 -6.42
CA LEU A 28 0.95 -25.08 -6.41
C LEU A 28 0.77 -24.38 -7.77
N TRP A 29 0.42 -23.09 -7.72
CA TRP A 29 0.21 -22.23 -8.88
C TRP A 29 1.10 -21.00 -8.81
N GLN A 30 1.89 -20.75 -9.87
CA GLN A 30 2.74 -19.57 -10.01
C GLN A 30 2.29 -18.64 -11.15
N SER A 31 1.30 -19.06 -11.93
CA SER A 31 0.71 -18.30 -13.03
C SER A 31 -0.75 -17.94 -12.73
N ASN A 32 -1.37 -17.15 -13.62
CA ASN A 32 -2.76 -16.66 -13.48
C ASN A 32 -2.99 -15.72 -12.29
N VAL A 33 -1.94 -15.00 -11.90
CA VAL A 33 -1.97 -13.96 -10.86
C VAL A 33 -1.50 -12.65 -11.51
N ILE A 34 -2.20 -11.56 -11.24
CA ILE A 34 -1.66 -10.22 -11.54
C ILE A 34 -0.96 -9.68 -10.30
N TYR A 35 0.16 -9.03 -10.52
CA TYR A 35 0.84 -8.20 -9.52
C TYR A 35 0.77 -6.75 -10.01
N VAL A 36 0.46 -5.84 -9.09
CA VAL A 36 0.30 -4.41 -9.36
C VAL A 36 1.13 -3.64 -8.33
N GLY A 37 1.91 -2.67 -8.82
CA GLY A 37 3.00 -2.06 -8.08
C GLY A 37 4.37 -2.47 -8.65
N ARG A 38 5.44 -2.05 -7.97
CA ARG A 38 6.82 -2.34 -8.39
C ARG A 38 7.24 -3.70 -7.83
N THR A 39 7.42 -4.67 -8.72
CA THR A 39 7.67 -6.08 -8.37
C THR A 39 8.77 -6.67 -9.22
N GLN A 40 9.51 -7.64 -8.67
CA GLN A 40 10.49 -8.44 -9.40
C GLN A 40 10.03 -9.90 -9.48
N THR A 41 10.01 -10.48 -10.68
CA THR A 41 9.89 -11.94 -10.84
C THR A 41 11.27 -12.57 -10.77
N LEU A 42 11.46 -13.57 -9.90
CA LEU A 42 12.72 -14.29 -9.72
C LEU A 42 12.82 -15.48 -10.68
N ALA A 43 14.02 -16.07 -10.75
CA ALA A 43 14.31 -17.16 -11.68
C ALA A 43 13.46 -18.43 -11.46
N ASP A 44 12.98 -18.64 -10.23
CA ASP A 44 12.11 -19.76 -9.84
C ASP A 44 10.60 -19.47 -10.05
N GLY A 45 10.27 -18.31 -10.63
CA GLY A 45 8.90 -17.85 -10.86
C GLY A 45 8.22 -17.22 -9.65
N SER A 46 8.89 -17.14 -8.49
CA SER A 46 8.38 -16.38 -7.34
C SER A 46 8.45 -14.87 -7.61
N VAL A 47 7.63 -14.09 -6.90
CA VAL A 47 7.55 -12.63 -7.09
C VAL A 47 7.84 -11.90 -5.79
N SER A 48 8.79 -10.97 -5.82
CA SER A 48 9.22 -10.16 -4.69
C SER A 48 8.82 -8.70 -4.82
N TYR A 49 8.46 -8.07 -3.70
CA TYR A 49 8.12 -6.65 -3.60
C TYR A 49 8.31 -6.13 -2.18
N ASN A 50 8.45 -4.81 -2.02
CA ASN A 50 8.46 -4.17 -0.71
C ASN A 50 7.80 -2.79 -0.67
N TRP A 51 7.49 -2.15 -1.80
CA TRP A 51 6.77 -0.88 -1.76
C TRP A 51 5.38 -1.07 -1.17
N VAL A 52 5.01 -0.15 -0.27
CA VAL A 52 3.70 -0.11 0.36
C VAL A 52 2.57 -0.14 -0.67
N GLY A 53 1.47 -0.81 -0.35
CA GLY A 53 0.30 -0.88 -1.21
C GLY A 53 0.45 -1.75 -2.45
N THR A 54 1.63 -2.33 -2.71
CA THR A 54 1.79 -3.37 -3.74
C THR A 54 0.80 -4.49 -3.45
N TYR A 55 0.08 -4.94 -4.49
CA TYR A 55 -0.90 -5.99 -4.33
C TYR A 55 -0.86 -7.00 -5.46
N LEU A 56 -1.47 -8.14 -5.19
CA LEU A 56 -1.76 -9.16 -6.19
C LEU A 56 -3.25 -9.44 -6.25
N GLU A 57 -3.71 -9.90 -7.40
CA GLU A 57 -5.07 -10.42 -7.56
C GLU A 57 -5.12 -11.69 -8.41
N THR A 58 -6.07 -12.55 -8.08
CA THR A 58 -6.44 -13.72 -8.87
C THR A 58 -7.88 -14.10 -8.58
N GLN A 59 -8.49 -14.86 -9.48
CA GLN A 59 -9.77 -15.52 -9.25
C GLN A 59 -9.52 -17.01 -9.00
N PHE A 60 -10.18 -17.59 -8.01
CA PHE A 60 -10.04 -19.00 -7.68
C PHE A 60 -11.39 -19.69 -7.58
N SER A 61 -11.45 -20.94 -8.03
CA SER A 61 -12.61 -21.80 -7.78
C SER A 61 -12.45 -22.54 -6.46
N GLY A 62 -13.55 -22.91 -5.81
CA GLY A 62 -13.54 -23.75 -4.62
C GLY A 62 -14.06 -23.00 -3.40
N ASN A 63 -13.65 -23.45 -2.21
CA ASN A 63 -14.06 -22.84 -0.94
C ASN A 63 -12.89 -22.35 -0.07
N SER A 64 -11.66 -22.48 -0.56
CA SER A 64 -10.45 -22.14 0.18
C SER A 64 -9.30 -21.79 -0.75
N ILE A 65 -8.38 -20.98 -0.26
CA ILE A 65 -7.12 -20.66 -0.93
C ILE A 65 -6.04 -20.41 0.11
N ALA A 66 -4.85 -20.95 -0.14
CA ALA A 66 -3.64 -20.67 0.63
C ALA A 66 -2.53 -20.19 -0.30
N MET A 67 -1.44 -19.68 0.28
CA MET A 67 -0.23 -19.33 -0.45
C MET A 67 1.01 -19.93 0.23
N GLN A 68 2.08 -20.06 -0.54
CA GLN A 68 3.43 -20.16 -0.01
C GLN A 68 4.10 -18.79 -0.12
N ALA A 69 4.54 -18.24 1.00
CA ALA A 69 5.20 -16.95 1.06
C ALA A 69 6.38 -16.96 2.02
N SER A 70 7.29 -16.02 1.86
CA SER A 70 8.33 -15.66 2.82
C SER A 70 8.41 -14.14 2.94
N ALA A 71 8.94 -13.66 4.06
CA ALA A 71 9.19 -12.24 4.27
C ALA A 71 10.51 -12.03 5.01
N GLN A 72 11.38 -11.21 4.42
CA GLN A 72 12.50 -10.61 5.14
C GLN A 72 11.93 -9.47 6.00
N GLY A 73 12.16 -9.48 7.32
CA GLY A 73 11.52 -8.52 8.22
C GLY A 73 10.06 -8.89 8.54
N LYS A 74 9.25 -7.87 8.84
CA LYS A 74 7.83 -8.01 9.20
C LYS A 74 6.99 -7.16 8.27
N THR A 75 6.00 -7.77 7.62
CA THR A 75 5.12 -7.06 6.69
C THR A 75 3.66 -7.43 6.95
N TYR A 76 2.79 -6.44 7.12
CA TYR A 76 1.35 -6.69 7.23
C TYR A 76 0.69 -6.66 5.85
N HIS A 77 -0.31 -7.51 5.66
CA HIS A 77 -1.08 -7.58 4.41
C HIS A 77 -2.58 -7.66 4.70
N ASN A 78 -3.37 -6.90 3.94
CA ASN A 78 -4.81 -7.07 3.89
C ASN A 78 -5.15 -8.24 2.97
N VAL A 79 -6.01 -9.14 3.44
CA VAL A 79 -6.60 -10.23 2.64
C VAL A 79 -8.04 -9.85 2.33
N MET A 80 -8.34 -9.64 1.05
CA MET A 80 -9.67 -9.35 0.56
C MET A 80 -10.22 -10.51 -0.27
N ILE A 81 -11.45 -10.91 0.04
CA ILE A 81 -12.21 -11.91 -0.73
C ILE A 81 -13.48 -11.23 -1.25
N ASP A 82 -13.75 -11.37 -2.55
CA ASP A 82 -14.93 -10.79 -3.21
C ASP A 82 -15.12 -9.29 -2.93
N GLY A 83 -13.99 -8.56 -2.93
CA GLY A 83 -13.95 -7.11 -2.66
C GLY A 83 -14.06 -6.71 -1.19
N ARG A 84 -14.18 -7.66 -0.25
CA ARG A 84 -14.33 -7.39 1.19
C ARG A 84 -13.07 -7.75 1.96
N LEU A 85 -12.64 -6.87 2.88
CA LEU A 85 -11.57 -7.18 3.83
C LEU A 85 -12.02 -8.32 4.75
N VAL A 86 -11.30 -9.44 4.71
CA VAL A 86 -11.55 -10.61 5.57
C VAL A 86 -10.67 -10.56 6.80
N ARG A 87 -9.39 -10.21 6.64
CA ARG A 87 -8.44 -10.05 7.73
C ARG A 87 -7.19 -9.30 7.30
N LYS A 88 -6.45 -8.79 8.27
CA LYS A 88 -5.05 -8.36 8.13
C LYS A 88 -4.14 -9.47 8.69
N ILE A 89 -3.09 -9.83 7.98
CA ILE A 89 -2.15 -10.89 8.37
C ILE A 89 -0.73 -10.34 8.48
N LEU A 90 0.04 -10.87 9.43
CA LEU A 90 1.48 -10.65 9.52
C LEU A 90 2.21 -11.73 8.71
N LEU A 91 3.11 -11.31 7.82
CA LEU A 91 4.08 -12.16 7.15
C LEU A 91 5.47 -11.91 7.75
N GLN A 92 6.15 -12.99 8.11
CA GLN A 92 7.52 -12.98 8.63
C GLN A 92 8.19 -14.32 8.39
N GLY A 93 9.52 -14.32 8.26
CA GLY A 93 10.32 -15.55 8.12
C GLY A 93 10.85 -15.73 6.70
N THR A 94 12.14 -16.02 6.60
CA THR A 94 12.87 -16.06 5.32
C THR A 94 12.66 -17.35 4.54
N GLN A 95 12.10 -18.39 5.17
CA GLN A 95 11.79 -19.65 4.51
C GLN A 95 10.34 -19.66 3.98
N PRO A 96 10.09 -20.19 2.78
CA PRO A 96 8.73 -20.35 2.25
C PRO A 96 7.88 -21.18 3.21
N HIS A 97 6.74 -20.65 3.63
CA HIS A 97 5.80 -21.36 4.48
C HIS A 97 4.36 -21.14 4.03
N ARG A 98 3.50 -22.10 4.38
CA ARG A 98 2.09 -22.11 3.99
C ARG A 98 1.29 -21.15 4.86
N ILE A 99 0.51 -20.28 4.24
CA ILE A 99 -0.43 -19.38 4.90
C ILE A 99 -1.80 -19.56 4.27
N VAL A 100 -2.80 -19.92 5.08
CA VAL A 100 -4.19 -19.91 4.64
C VAL A 100 -4.58 -18.46 4.41
N LEU A 101 -5.27 -18.16 3.30
CA LEU A 101 -5.80 -16.83 2.99
C LEU A 101 -7.32 -16.78 3.16
N ALA A 102 -8.02 -17.83 2.77
CA ALA A 102 -9.44 -18.02 3.05
C ALA A 102 -9.81 -19.49 3.09
N GLU A 103 -10.84 -19.83 3.87
CA GLU A 103 -11.44 -21.16 3.96
C GLU A 103 -12.91 -21.06 4.38
N GLY A 104 -13.68 -22.12 4.17
CA GLY A 104 -15.11 -22.13 4.53
C GLY A 104 -16.01 -21.23 3.67
N LEU A 105 -15.55 -20.85 2.47
CA LEU A 105 -16.35 -20.06 1.53
C LEU A 105 -17.47 -20.91 0.91
N GLY A 106 -18.46 -20.24 0.30
CA GLY A 106 -19.43 -20.92 -0.56
C GLY A 106 -18.74 -21.64 -1.72
N LYS A 107 -19.39 -22.63 -2.34
CA LYS A 107 -18.85 -23.22 -3.58
C LYS A 107 -18.99 -22.21 -4.71
N GLY A 108 -17.91 -21.91 -5.43
CA GLY A 108 -17.99 -21.05 -6.60
C GLY A 108 -16.65 -20.50 -7.03
N TRP A 109 -16.71 -19.39 -7.77
CA TRP A 109 -15.56 -18.55 -8.09
C TRP A 109 -15.52 -17.37 -7.12
N HIS A 110 -14.33 -17.10 -6.60
CA HIS A 110 -14.05 -15.99 -5.70
C HIS A 110 -12.88 -15.18 -6.23
N THR A 111 -12.84 -13.89 -5.88
CA THR A 111 -11.67 -13.04 -6.14
C THR A 111 -10.83 -12.91 -4.89
N LEU A 112 -9.53 -13.14 -4.99
CA LEU A 112 -8.55 -12.80 -3.96
C LEU A 112 -7.83 -11.50 -4.36
N ARG A 113 -7.71 -10.56 -3.42
CA ARG A 113 -6.67 -9.53 -3.42
C ARG A 113 -5.86 -9.63 -2.12
N LEU A 114 -4.54 -9.65 -2.25
CA LEU A 114 -3.61 -9.53 -1.12
C LEU A 114 -2.81 -8.24 -1.32
N GLN A 115 -2.85 -7.32 -0.36
CA GLN A 115 -2.26 -5.98 -0.47
C GLN A 115 -1.31 -5.74 0.71
N GLN A 116 -0.07 -5.39 0.42
CA GLN A 116 0.89 -5.01 1.46
C GLN A 116 0.46 -3.70 2.11
N CYS A 117 0.27 -3.73 3.42
CA CYS A 117 -0.12 -2.56 4.21
C CYS A 117 1.08 -1.68 4.54
N THR A 118 2.24 -2.31 4.77
CA THR A 118 3.40 -1.67 5.40
C THR A 118 4.47 -1.23 4.43
N GLU A 119 5.29 -0.28 4.86
CA GLU A 119 6.43 0.25 4.11
C GLU A 119 7.57 -0.73 3.87
N GLY A 120 8.38 -0.44 2.85
CA GLY A 120 9.45 -1.31 2.39
C GLY A 120 10.68 -1.33 3.29
N GLU A 121 10.81 -0.34 4.18
CA GLU A 121 11.85 -0.33 5.22
C GLU A 121 11.66 -1.44 6.27
N HIS A 122 10.43 -1.92 6.46
CA HIS A 122 10.10 -2.92 7.47
C HIS A 122 10.24 -4.37 6.98
N GLY A 123 10.19 -4.57 5.66
CA GLY A 123 10.44 -5.87 5.09
C GLY A 123 10.17 -6.01 3.60
N ARG A 124 10.61 -7.15 3.06
CA ARG A 124 10.39 -7.57 1.68
C ARG A 124 9.62 -8.88 1.66
N THR A 125 8.54 -8.90 0.90
CA THR A 125 7.67 -10.06 0.74
C THR A 125 8.02 -10.79 -0.55
N THR A 126 8.04 -12.12 -0.51
CA THR A 126 8.18 -12.99 -1.69
C THR A 126 7.04 -14.01 -1.71
N ILE A 127 6.28 -14.02 -2.81
CA ILE A 127 5.20 -14.99 -3.05
C ILE A 127 5.74 -16.11 -3.93
N HIS A 128 5.74 -17.33 -3.39
CA HIS A 128 6.25 -18.54 -4.07
C HIS A 128 5.18 -19.25 -4.88
N GLY A 129 3.90 -19.01 -4.56
CA GLY A 129 2.75 -19.51 -5.32
C GLY A 129 1.51 -19.70 -4.46
N PHE A 130 0.42 -20.13 -5.09
CA PHE A 130 -0.88 -20.36 -4.47
C PHE A 130 -1.23 -21.83 -4.41
N LEU A 131 -1.88 -22.24 -3.33
CA LEU A 131 -2.28 -23.61 -3.06
C LEU A 131 -3.80 -23.70 -3.08
N LEU A 132 -4.30 -24.56 -3.97
CA LEU A 132 -5.71 -24.92 -4.11
C LEU A 132 -5.88 -26.43 -3.97
N ASN A 133 -7.09 -26.88 -3.67
CA ASN A 133 -7.41 -28.31 -3.64
C ASN A 133 -7.36 -28.88 -5.06
N ASN A 134 -7.18 -30.20 -5.16
CA ASN A 134 -7.17 -30.87 -6.47
C ASN A 134 -8.47 -30.63 -7.25
N GLY A 135 -8.33 -30.25 -8.52
CA GLY A 135 -9.47 -29.95 -9.41
C GLY A 135 -9.92 -28.50 -9.40
N GLU A 136 -9.50 -27.70 -8.40
CA GLU A 136 -9.71 -26.26 -8.37
C GLU A 136 -8.68 -25.53 -9.27
N GLN A 137 -9.01 -24.31 -9.68
CA GLN A 137 -8.29 -23.55 -10.70
C GLN A 137 -8.07 -22.10 -10.29
N LEU A 138 -6.95 -21.52 -10.75
CA LEU A 138 -6.75 -20.07 -10.79
C LEU A 138 -7.03 -19.50 -12.19
N ARG A 139 -7.62 -18.30 -12.20
CA ARG A 139 -7.80 -17.46 -13.38
C ARG A 139 -7.27 -16.06 -13.08
N LYS A 140 -6.69 -15.45 -14.12
CA LYS A 140 -6.14 -14.11 -14.02
C LYS A 140 -7.28 -13.09 -13.85
N SER A 141 -7.19 -12.22 -12.85
CA SER A 141 -8.09 -11.07 -12.73
C SER A 141 -7.84 -10.06 -13.86
N PRO A 142 -8.87 -9.36 -14.36
CA PRO A 142 -8.70 -8.30 -15.34
C PRO A 142 -7.95 -7.12 -14.70
N ARG A 143 -7.02 -6.52 -15.44
CA ARG A 143 -6.40 -5.23 -15.04
C ARG A 143 -7.41 -4.11 -15.15
N LYS A 144 -7.25 -3.09 -14.31
CA LYS A 144 -8.03 -1.85 -14.44
C LYS A 144 -7.54 -1.05 -15.65
N GLN A 145 -8.44 -0.27 -16.23
CA GLN A 145 -8.09 0.58 -17.38
C GLN A 145 -7.28 1.81 -16.95
N ARG A 146 -7.51 2.30 -15.73
CA ARG A 146 -6.83 3.44 -15.15
C ARG A 146 -5.70 2.97 -14.24
N PHE A 147 -4.59 3.70 -14.24
CA PHE A 147 -3.41 3.48 -13.41
C PHE A 147 -2.90 4.85 -12.91
N ILE A 148 -2.75 4.98 -11.59
CA ILE A 148 -2.24 6.19 -10.94
C ILE A 148 -0.95 5.84 -10.19
N GLU A 149 0.15 6.55 -10.45
CA GLU A 149 1.36 6.42 -9.65
C GLU A 149 1.45 7.55 -8.63
N PHE A 150 1.58 7.21 -7.35
CA PHE A 150 1.69 8.15 -6.25
C PHE A 150 3.12 8.20 -5.74
N TYR A 151 3.68 9.39 -5.60
CA TYR A 151 4.93 9.67 -4.89
C TYR A 151 4.61 10.42 -3.61
N GLY A 152 5.05 9.93 -2.46
CA GLY A 152 4.68 10.57 -1.20
C GLY A 152 5.49 10.18 0.03
N ASP A 153 4.97 10.59 1.17
CA ASP A 153 5.54 10.34 2.49
C ASP A 153 4.58 9.49 3.34
N SER A 154 4.64 9.65 4.67
CA SER A 154 3.83 8.89 5.63
C SER A 154 2.32 8.98 5.40
N TYR A 155 1.83 10.09 4.83
CA TYR A 155 0.40 10.22 4.49
C TYR A 155 -0.02 9.26 3.39
N THR A 156 0.87 8.98 2.42
CA THR A 156 0.63 8.02 1.34
C THR A 156 0.85 6.59 1.81
N CYS A 157 1.80 6.36 2.74
CA CYS A 157 2.04 5.05 3.34
C CYS A 157 0.84 4.57 4.19
N GLY A 158 0.04 5.49 4.71
CA GLY A 158 -1.02 5.15 5.66
C GLY A 158 -0.51 4.95 7.08
N TYR A 159 0.57 5.66 7.42
CA TYR A 159 1.17 5.68 8.76
C TYR A 159 0.11 6.04 9.81
N GLY A 160 -0.07 5.17 10.81
CA GLY A 160 -0.96 5.42 11.95
C GLY A 160 -2.45 5.49 11.60
N THR A 161 -2.87 5.09 10.39
CA THR A 161 -4.26 5.24 9.92
C THR A 161 -5.29 4.45 10.74
N GLU A 162 -4.87 3.33 11.33
CA GLU A 162 -5.71 2.50 12.22
C GLU A 162 -5.57 2.89 13.71
N GLY A 163 -4.75 3.89 14.03
CA GLY A 163 -4.66 4.44 15.38
C GLY A 163 -5.92 5.22 15.76
N THR A 164 -6.23 5.28 17.05
CA THR A 164 -7.46 5.92 17.55
C THR A 164 -7.26 7.27 18.21
N SER A 165 -6.01 7.70 18.41
CA SER A 165 -5.66 8.99 18.99
C SER A 165 -4.29 9.49 18.49
N HIS A 166 -4.13 10.82 18.43
CA HIS A 166 -2.84 11.47 18.08
C HIS A 166 -1.72 11.18 19.08
N ASP A 167 -2.06 10.87 20.33
CA ASP A 167 -1.10 10.56 21.41
C ASP A 167 -0.59 9.13 21.36
N GLU A 168 -1.22 8.26 20.57
CA GLU A 168 -0.76 6.89 20.42
C GLU A 168 0.56 6.85 19.64
N PRO A 169 1.55 6.08 20.10
CA PRO A 169 2.75 5.88 19.31
C PRO A 169 2.42 5.03 18.09
N PHE A 170 3.15 5.27 17.01
CA PHE A 170 3.10 4.39 15.86
C PHE A 170 3.48 2.96 16.22
N THR A 171 2.69 2.02 15.71
CA THR A 171 3.09 0.62 15.61
C THR A 171 2.95 0.17 14.17
N LEU A 172 3.81 -0.76 13.75
CA LEU A 172 3.75 -1.33 12.41
C LEU A 172 2.37 -1.95 12.09
N GLU A 173 1.67 -2.45 13.12
CA GLU A 173 0.33 -3.01 12.98
C GLU A 173 -0.71 -1.95 12.64
N THR A 174 -0.54 -0.69 13.07
CA THR A 174 -1.50 0.40 12.81
C THR A 174 -1.34 1.06 11.43
N GLU A 175 -0.33 0.66 10.65
CA GLU A 175 -0.13 1.14 9.29
C GLU A 175 -1.03 0.40 8.30
N ASN A 176 -1.85 1.14 7.54
CA ASN A 176 -2.69 0.56 6.49
C ASN A 176 -2.93 1.53 5.33
N CYS A 177 -2.12 1.41 4.29
CA CYS A 177 -2.28 2.21 3.06
C CYS A 177 -3.66 2.08 2.40
N ASN A 178 -4.42 1.00 2.66
CA ASN A 178 -5.78 0.87 2.13
C ASN A 178 -6.71 1.96 2.66
N GLN A 179 -6.43 2.49 3.85
CA GLN A 179 -7.15 3.58 4.48
C GLN A 179 -6.56 4.97 4.13
N ALA A 180 -5.44 5.01 3.41
CA ALA A 180 -4.83 6.26 2.97
C ALA A 180 -5.56 6.88 1.77
N TYR A 181 -5.47 8.21 1.64
CA TYR A 181 -6.14 8.97 0.59
C TYR A 181 -5.85 8.42 -0.83
N ALA A 182 -4.63 7.94 -1.08
CA ALA A 182 -4.22 7.41 -2.38
C ALA A 182 -5.02 6.18 -2.79
N CYS A 183 -5.20 5.21 -1.89
CA CYS A 183 -6.00 4.01 -2.17
C CYS A 183 -7.50 4.33 -2.22
N ILE A 184 -7.97 5.29 -1.43
CA ILE A 184 -9.36 5.79 -1.48
C ILE A 184 -9.65 6.39 -2.88
N ILE A 185 -8.75 7.25 -3.38
CA ILE A 185 -8.85 7.84 -4.72
C ILE A 185 -8.84 6.75 -5.80
N ALA A 186 -7.94 5.76 -5.69
CA ALA A 186 -7.84 4.69 -6.66
C ALA A 186 -9.13 3.84 -6.71
N ARG A 187 -9.71 3.47 -5.55
CA ARG A 187 -11.01 2.80 -5.49
C ARG A 187 -12.14 3.67 -6.05
N TYR A 188 -12.11 4.96 -5.77
CA TYR A 188 -13.11 5.89 -6.30
C TYR A 188 -13.10 5.92 -7.84
N PHE A 189 -11.93 5.96 -8.47
CA PHE A 189 -11.83 5.99 -9.93
C PHE A 189 -11.77 4.61 -10.59
N ASP A 190 -11.90 3.52 -9.84
CA ASP A 190 -11.68 2.15 -10.34
C ASP A 190 -10.32 2.00 -11.05
N ALA A 191 -9.26 2.49 -10.41
CA ALA A 191 -7.91 2.52 -10.93
C ALA A 191 -7.00 1.52 -10.19
N ASP A 192 -6.11 0.89 -10.95
CA ASP A 192 -4.89 0.29 -10.43
C ASP A 192 -3.95 1.43 -9.97
N TYR A 193 -2.97 1.12 -9.11
CA TYR A 193 -2.04 2.12 -8.62
C TYR A 193 -0.68 1.53 -8.23
N ALA A 194 0.31 2.42 -8.08
CA ALA A 194 1.56 2.14 -7.37
C ALA A 194 1.84 3.26 -6.37
N LEU A 195 2.29 2.92 -5.17
CA LEU A 195 2.68 3.87 -4.14
C LEU A 195 4.20 3.81 -3.96
N VAL A 196 4.88 4.88 -4.35
CA VAL A 196 6.31 5.10 -4.13
C VAL A 196 6.42 6.09 -2.99
N ALA A 197 6.30 5.58 -1.76
CA ALA A 197 6.20 6.41 -0.58
C ALA A 197 7.05 5.85 0.56
N HIS A 198 7.59 6.77 1.38
CA HIS A 198 8.36 6.44 2.57
C HIS A 198 8.19 7.52 3.65
N SER A 199 7.77 7.11 4.85
CA SER A 199 7.56 7.93 6.03
C SER A 199 8.81 8.71 6.42
N GLY A 200 8.60 9.97 6.80
CA GLY A 200 9.67 10.88 7.19
C GLY A 200 10.58 11.33 6.05
N ARG A 201 10.38 10.86 4.80
CA ARG A 201 11.16 11.34 3.66
C ARG A 201 10.51 12.57 3.02
N GLY A 202 11.33 13.55 2.67
CA GLY A 202 10.90 14.69 1.86
C GLY A 202 11.44 14.57 0.43
N ILE A 203 11.21 15.59 -0.39
CA ILE A 203 11.73 15.61 -1.77
C ILE A 203 13.20 16.05 -1.84
N LEU A 204 13.62 16.91 -0.91
CA LEU A 204 14.97 17.46 -0.75
C LEU A 204 15.56 17.09 0.61
N ARG A 205 14.75 17.10 1.67
CA ARG A 205 15.18 16.91 3.06
C ARG A 205 14.23 15.98 3.82
N ASN A 206 14.81 15.10 4.63
CA ASN A 206 14.05 14.19 5.50
C ASN A 206 13.72 14.83 6.85
N TYR A 207 12.68 14.31 7.50
CA TYR A 207 12.19 14.78 8.80
C TYR A 207 13.32 14.82 9.83
N GLY A 208 13.45 15.96 10.52
CA GLY A 208 14.43 16.11 11.60
C GLY A 208 15.90 16.12 11.17
N ALA A 209 16.21 16.16 9.86
CA ALA A 209 17.59 16.21 9.40
C ALA A 209 18.27 17.54 9.81
N PRO A 210 19.55 17.53 10.26
CA PRO A 210 20.23 18.74 10.73
C PRO A 210 20.69 19.68 9.61
N LYS A 211 20.54 19.26 8.35
CA LYS A 211 20.90 20.02 7.14
C LYS A 211 19.65 20.27 6.30
N THR A 212 19.71 21.27 5.43
CA THR A 212 18.64 21.64 4.48
C THR A 212 18.48 20.67 3.31
N GLN A 213 19.33 19.65 3.22
CA GLN A 213 19.27 18.56 2.26
C GLN A 213 19.62 17.24 2.95
N SER A 214 19.02 16.14 2.48
CA SER A 214 19.31 14.79 2.96
C SER A 214 19.61 13.84 1.82
N GLU A 215 20.45 12.84 2.07
CA GLU A 215 20.54 11.65 1.21
C GLU A 215 19.37 10.71 1.49
N GLY A 216 19.05 9.85 0.51
CA GLY A 216 17.95 8.90 0.62
C GLY A 216 16.59 9.58 0.74
N ASN A 217 16.47 10.82 0.24
CA ASN A 217 15.20 11.52 0.10
C ASN A 217 14.35 10.85 -1.00
N MET A 218 13.11 11.31 -1.20
CA MET A 218 12.22 10.71 -2.19
C MET A 218 12.67 10.91 -3.64
N PHE A 219 13.45 11.96 -3.95
CA PHE A 219 14.09 12.05 -5.25
C PHE A 219 15.18 10.99 -5.43
N ASP A 220 15.93 10.59 -4.41
CA ASP A 220 16.91 9.49 -4.54
C ASP A 220 16.24 8.10 -4.64
N LYS A 221 14.96 8.03 -4.26
CA LYS A 221 14.16 6.79 -4.19
C LYS A 221 13.18 6.61 -5.34
N HIS A 222 12.83 7.68 -6.06
CA HIS A 222 11.73 7.67 -7.03
C HIS A 222 11.87 6.64 -8.16
N ASP A 223 13.09 6.21 -8.48
CA ASP A 223 13.43 5.28 -9.56
C ASP A 223 13.87 3.90 -9.05
N ARG A 224 13.69 3.59 -7.76
CA ARG A 224 14.10 2.29 -7.20
C ARG A 224 13.03 1.21 -7.42
N LEU A 225 13.46 -0.02 -7.73
CA LEU A 225 12.56 -1.17 -7.78
C LEU A 225 12.09 -1.57 -6.38
N PHE A 226 12.99 -1.50 -5.39
CA PHE A 226 12.71 -1.76 -3.99
C PHE A 226 13.08 -0.55 -3.15
N ASP A 227 12.28 -0.22 -2.13
CA ASP A 227 12.48 0.97 -1.29
C ASP A 227 13.89 1.05 -0.66
N ALA A 228 14.29 -0.04 0.00
CA ALA A 228 15.55 -0.14 0.72
C ALA A 228 16.79 -0.30 -0.18
N ASP A 229 16.63 -0.70 -1.45
CA ASP A 229 17.78 -1.06 -2.30
C ASP A 229 18.14 0.04 -3.28
N GLU A 230 19.43 0.25 -3.53
CA GLU A 230 19.90 1.15 -4.59
C GLU A 230 19.78 0.54 -5.99
N ALA A 231 19.79 -0.79 -6.08
CA ALA A 231 19.68 -1.55 -7.32
C ALA A 231 18.93 -2.87 -7.08
N PRO A 232 18.23 -3.39 -8.12
CA PRO A 232 18.06 -2.80 -9.44
C PRO A 232 17.14 -1.57 -9.42
N ARG A 233 17.30 -0.69 -10.42
CA ARG A 233 16.37 0.42 -10.66
C ARG A 233 15.07 -0.11 -11.27
N TYR A 234 13.99 0.65 -11.09
CA TYR A 234 12.69 0.34 -11.63
C TYR A 234 12.70 0.52 -13.16
N ASP A 235 12.12 -0.44 -13.86
CA ASP A 235 11.84 -0.33 -15.29
C ASP A 235 10.53 0.43 -15.49
N PHE A 236 10.65 1.72 -15.84
CA PHE A 236 9.52 2.62 -16.10
C PHE A 236 8.67 2.21 -17.32
N SER A 237 9.09 1.23 -18.13
CA SER A 237 8.25 0.67 -19.19
C SER A 237 7.20 -0.33 -18.67
N ALA A 238 7.35 -0.81 -17.43
CA ALA A 238 6.44 -1.80 -16.85
C ALA A 238 5.01 -1.25 -16.65
N TYR A 239 4.87 0.05 -16.38
CA TYR A 239 3.59 0.75 -16.34
C TYR A 239 3.75 2.16 -16.92
N LYS A 240 2.76 2.61 -17.71
CA LYS A 240 2.61 4.04 -18.04
C LYS A 240 1.38 4.58 -17.32
N PRO A 241 1.54 5.37 -16.24
CA PRO A 241 0.39 5.94 -15.54
C PRO A 241 -0.36 6.92 -16.43
N GLN A 242 -1.68 7.02 -16.23
CA GLN A 242 -2.46 8.12 -16.80
C GLN A 242 -2.33 9.40 -15.95
N LEU A 243 -2.03 9.25 -14.67
CA LEU A 243 -1.83 10.36 -13.73
C LEU A 243 -0.68 10.02 -12.78
N VAL A 244 0.21 10.97 -12.58
CA VAL A 244 1.16 10.93 -11.46
C VAL A 244 0.69 11.91 -10.40
N VAL A 245 0.69 11.49 -9.13
CA VAL A 245 0.33 12.33 -7.99
C VAL A 245 1.52 12.44 -7.08
N VAL A 246 1.90 13.66 -6.68
CA VAL A 246 3.03 13.91 -5.80
C VAL A 246 2.55 14.63 -4.54
N ASN A 247 2.73 14.03 -3.38
CA ASN A 247 2.38 14.60 -2.07
C ASN A 247 3.62 14.58 -1.17
N LEU A 248 4.49 15.57 -1.37
CA LEU A 248 5.78 15.70 -0.68
C LEU A 248 6.00 17.14 -0.25
N GLY A 249 6.70 17.34 0.87
CA GLY A 249 7.05 18.67 1.37
C GLY A 249 6.91 18.81 2.88
N THR A 250 6.03 18.01 3.50
CA THR A 250 5.80 18.08 4.95
C THR A 250 7.11 17.88 5.73
N ASN A 251 7.88 16.86 5.36
CA ASN A 251 9.14 16.53 6.01
C ASN A 251 10.26 17.52 5.71
N ASP A 252 10.29 18.08 4.49
CA ASP A 252 11.25 19.09 4.08
C ASP A 252 11.19 20.31 5.00
N PHE A 253 9.98 20.73 5.37
CA PHE A 253 9.69 21.89 6.22
C PHE A 253 9.48 21.55 7.70
N SER A 254 9.85 20.34 8.13
CA SER A 254 9.93 20.01 9.57
C SER A 254 11.00 20.86 10.28
N PRO A 255 10.93 21.07 11.62
CA PRO A 255 11.90 21.88 12.36
C PRO A 255 13.38 21.46 12.20
N LEU A 256 14.29 22.29 12.74
CA LEU A 256 15.77 22.19 12.73
C LEU A 256 16.47 22.88 11.54
N ALA A 257 16.20 22.49 10.29
CA ALA A 257 16.89 23.03 9.12
C ALA A 257 15.96 23.13 7.90
N ILE A 258 15.19 24.21 7.84
CA ILE A 258 14.19 24.43 6.78
C ILE A 258 14.89 24.90 5.49
N PRO A 259 14.72 24.22 4.33
CA PRO A 259 15.27 24.69 3.06
C PRO A 259 14.56 25.97 2.58
N SER A 260 15.21 26.72 1.69
CA SER A 260 14.53 27.86 1.05
C SER A 260 13.43 27.36 0.09
N PRO A 261 12.36 28.15 -0.13
CA PRO A 261 11.35 27.84 -1.14
C PRO A 261 11.95 27.55 -2.51
N GLU A 262 12.96 28.31 -2.95
CA GLU A 262 13.62 28.15 -4.25
C GLU A 262 14.38 26.83 -4.35
N ALA A 263 15.09 26.43 -3.28
CA ALA A 263 15.79 25.16 -3.23
C ALA A 263 14.82 23.97 -3.31
N TYR A 264 13.70 24.05 -2.57
CA TYR A 264 12.63 23.06 -2.62
C TYR A 264 12.00 22.98 -4.02
N VAL A 265 11.62 24.12 -4.61
CA VAL A 265 11.01 24.18 -5.96
C VAL A 265 11.97 23.66 -7.04
N SER A 266 13.25 24.01 -6.95
CA SER A 266 14.28 23.49 -7.86
C SER A 266 14.36 21.97 -7.78
N GLN A 267 14.39 21.40 -6.57
CA GLN A 267 14.42 19.94 -6.40
C GLN A 267 13.12 19.28 -6.88
N TYR A 268 11.97 19.93 -6.66
CA TYR A 268 10.68 19.45 -7.17
C TYR A 268 10.66 19.39 -8.69
N LYS A 269 11.14 20.45 -9.37
CA LYS A 269 11.26 20.50 -10.83
C LYS A 269 12.20 19.43 -11.38
N ARG A 270 13.23 19.02 -10.64
CA ARG A 270 14.07 17.86 -11.02
C ARG A 270 13.28 16.55 -11.00
N LEU A 271 12.43 16.33 -10.00
CA LEU A 271 11.53 15.16 -9.98
C LEU A 271 10.57 15.21 -11.17
N LEU A 272 9.92 16.35 -11.43
CA LEU A 272 9.03 16.52 -12.57
C LEU A 272 9.73 16.23 -13.91
N GLN A 273 10.96 16.74 -14.08
CA GLN A 273 11.76 16.49 -15.27
C GLN A 273 12.10 15.00 -15.41
N SER A 274 12.48 14.32 -14.33
CA SER A 274 12.75 12.88 -14.35
C SER A 274 11.52 12.08 -14.75
N LEU A 275 10.36 12.37 -14.16
CA LEU A 275 9.10 11.73 -14.54
C LEU A 275 8.75 12.01 -16.02
N ARG A 276 9.03 13.22 -16.52
CA ARG A 276 8.84 13.60 -17.92
C ARG A 276 9.73 12.78 -18.87
N THR A 277 10.97 12.46 -18.49
CA THR A 277 11.86 11.62 -19.32
C THR A 277 11.34 10.19 -19.43
N HIS A 278 10.72 9.67 -18.37
CA HIS A 278 10.21 8.30 -18.33
C HIS A 278 8.81 8.14 -18.94
N TYR A 279 7.90 9.08 -18.67
CA TYR A 279 6.48 8.94 -19.03
C TYR A 279 6.01 9.92 -20.13
N GLY A 280 6.81 10.91 -20.50
CA GLY A 280 6.41 11.99 -21.40
C GLY A 280 5.37 12.91 -20.76
N ASN A 281 4.47 13.47 -21.55
CA ASN A 281 3.50 14.49 -21.12
C ASN A 281 2.33 13.96 -20.27
N VAL A 282 2.56 12.96 -19.40
CA VAL A 282 1.56 12.52 -18.42
C VAL A 282 1.25 13.68 -17.46
N PRO A 283 -0.03 13.95 -17.15
CA PRO A 283 -0.43 14.87 -16.11
C PRO A 283 0.21 14.55 -14.76
N VAL A 284 0.78 15.55 -14.11
CA VAL A 284 1.31 15.47 -12.75
C VAL A 284 0.50 16.38 -11.84
N PHE A 285 -0.09 15.82 -10.80
CA PHE A 285 -0.85 16.53 -9.80
C PHE A 285 -0.06 16.64 -8.49
N CYS A 286 0.46 17.83 -8.23
CA CYS A 286 1.23 18.20 -7.04
C CYS A 286 0.28 18.63 -5.93
N ILE A 287 0.19 17.84 -4.86
CA ILE A 287 -0.69 18.10 -3.73
C ILE A 287 -0.06 19.15 -2.81
N ARG A 288 -0.85 20.15 -2.41
CA ARG A 288 -0.62 20.96 -1.21
C ARG A 288 -1.05 20.13 0.02
N PRO A 289 -0.12 19.53 0.79
CA PRO A 289 -0.50 18.61 1.86
C PRO A 289 -1.39 19.31 2.89
N GLN A 290 -2.33 18.59 3.51
CA GLN A 290 -3.17 19.17 4.57
C GLN A 290 -2.35 19.72 5.75
N SER A 291 -1.17 19.13 5.99
CA SER A 291 -0.20 19.53 7.00
C SER A 291 0.74 20.66 6.56
N ALA A 292 0.48 21.30 5.41
CA ALA A 292 1.40 22.29 4.88
C ALA A 292 1.49 23.52 5.78
N SER A 293 2.67 23.71 6.38
CA SER A 293 3.02 24.94 7.08
C SER A 293 2.97 26.13 6.13
N ARG A 294 2.91 27.35 6.69
CA ARG A 294 2.93 28.58 5.88
C ARG A 294 4.11 28.64 4.91
N TYR A 295 5.29 28.16 5.32
CA TYR A 295 6.48 28.13 4.46
C TYR A 295 6.33 27.14 3.30
N LEU A 296 5.79 25.94 3.56
CA LEU A 296 5.52 24.97 2.50
C LEU A 296 4.46 25.50 1.52
N GLN A 297 3.41 26.18 2.00
CA GLN A 297 2.42 26.78 1.12
C GLN A 297 3.04 27.84 0.20
N LEU A 298 3.89 28.72 0.73
CA LEU A 298 4.62 29.70 -0.10
C LEU A 298 5.53 29.02 -1.14
N ALA A 299 6.18 27.92 -0.79
CA ALA A 299 7.00 27.16 -1.72
C ALA A 299 6.17 26.49 -2.83
N LEU A 300 4.98 25.98 -2.50
CA LEU A 300 4.06 25.39 -3.48
C LEU A 300 3.36 26.46 -4.34
N ASP A 301 3.12 27.66 -3.82
CA ASP A 301 2.69 28.80 -4.62
C ASP A 301 3.78 29.26 -5.59
N LEU A 302 5.05 29.18 -5.19
CA LEU A 302 6.17 29.43 -6.09
C LEU A 302 6.26 28.33 -7.16
N LEU A 303 6.11 27.05 -6.78
CA LEU A 303 6.06 25.94 -7.73
C LEU A 303 4.97 26.16 -8.78
N GLU A 304 3.74 26.45 -8.33
CA GLU A 304 2.59 26.69 -9.21
C GLU A 304 2.86 27.83 -10.19
N ARG A 305 3.42 28.97 -9.72
CA ARG A 305 3.79 30.09 -10.59
C ARG A 305 4.87 29.69 -11.61
N GLU A 306 5.89 28.94 -11.19
CA GLU A 306 6.99 28.52 -12.05
C GLU A 306 6.62 27.43 -13.05
N THR A 307 5.56 26.66 -12.78
CA THR A 307 5.06 25.60 -13.67
C THR A 307 3.79 26.00 -14.43
N ALA A 308 3.28 27.22 -14.27
CA ALA A 308 2.00 27.66 -14.86
C ALA A 308 1.96 27.56 -16.39
N ALA A 309 3.11 27.61 -17.07
CA ALA A 309 3.20 27.43 -18.52
C ALA A 309 3.22 25.96 -18.97
N ASP A 310 3.42 25.01 -18.05
CA ASP A 310 3.33 23.57 -18.35
C ASP A 310 1.88 23.11 -18.16
N GLY A 311 1.17 22.91 -19.27
CA GLY A 311 -0.21 22.43 -19.28
C GLY A 311 -0.42 21.01 -18.75
N HIS A 312 0.62 20.32 -18.28
CA HIS A 312 0.55 18.99 -17.70
C HIS A 312 1.01 18.95 -16.22
N VAL A 313 1.23 20.11 -15.59
CA VAL A 313 1.53 20.19 -14.15
C VAL A 313 0.43 20.98 -13.46
N PHE A 314 -0.21 20.36 -12.48
CA PHE A 314 -1.32 20.92 -11.73
C PHE A 314 -0.96 20.94 -10.25
N VAL A 315 -1.22 22.05 -9.56
CA VAL A 315 -1.02 22.13 -8.12
C VAL A 315 -2.38 22.20 -7.43
N SER A 316 -2.61 21.37 -6.42
CA SER A 316 -3.94 21.26 -5.78
C SER A 316 -4.30 22.54 -5.05
N HIS A 317 -5.60 22.83 -4.91
CA HIS A 317 -6.06 23.84 -3.98
C HIS A 317 -5.61 23.52 -2.54
N SER A 318 -5.53 24.55 -1.71
CA SER A 318 -5.19 24.40 -0.29
C SER A 318 -6.29 23.61 0.45
N MET A 319 -5.87 22.71 1.33
CA MET A 319 -6.76 21.88 2.17
C MET A 319 -6.69 22.33 3.64
N ASN A 320 -6.67 23.63 3.88
CA ASN A 320 -6.60 24.16 5.24
C ASN A 320 -7.86 23.81 6.05
N ASN A 321 -7.66 23.41 7.31
CA ASN A 321 -8.73 23.17 8.29
C ASN A 321 -9.75 22.10 7.88
N ILE A 322 -9.37 21.15 7.02
CA ILE A 322 -10.23 19.99 6.71
C ILE A 322 -10.18 18.94 7.83
N ILE A 323 -9.07 18.85 8.55
CA ILE A 323 -8.83 17.90 9.65
C ILE A 323 -9.31 18.51 10.97
N ASP A 324 -10.03 17.70 11.73
CA ASP A 324 -10.48 17.99 13.10
C ASP A 324 -9.59 17.23 14.09
N ASP A 325 -8.83 17.98 14.90
CA ASP A 325 -7.84 17.42 15.83
C ASP A 325 -8.42 16.38 16.79
N ALA A 326 -9.69 16.53 17.18
CA ALA A 326 -10.33 15.65 18.15
C ALA A 326 -10.78 14.31 17.54
N THR A 327 -10.91 14.21 16.21
CA THR A 327 -11.57 13.05 15.60
C THR A 327 -10.94 12.49 14.34
N ASP A 328 -10.03 13.22 13.69
CA ASP A 328 -9.45 12.83 12.41
C ASP A 328 -7.99 12.38 12.50
N TYR A 329 -7.39 12.39 13.69
CA TYR A 329 -6.04 11.86 13.92
C TYR A 329 -6.06 10.42 14.44
N GLY A 330 -5.11 9.65 13.92
CA GLY A 330 -4.63 8.38 14.46
C GLY A 330 -3.22 8.58 15.01
N ALA A 331 -2.38 7.55 14.98
CA ALA A 331 -1.12 7.55 15.72
C ALA A 331 -0.16 8.68 15.30
N SER A 332 0.56 9.24 16.27
CA SER A 332 1.59 10.27 16.09
C SER A 332 1.15 11.45 15.21
N TRP A 333 -0.05 12.01 15.45
CA TRP A 333 -0.60 13.15 14.70
C TRP A 333 -0.79 12.91 13.18
N HIS A 334 -0.83 11.65 12.74
CA HIS A 334 -1.14 11.33 11.34
C HIS A 334 -2.66 11.14 11.19
N PRO A 335 -3.26 11.56 10.06
CA PRO A 335 -4.69 11.37 9.83
C PRO A 335 -5.09 9.89 9.92
N ASN A 336 -6.10 9.59 10.74
CA ASN A 336 -6.77 8.30 10.72
C ASN A 336 -7.59 8.13 9.43
N TYR A 337 -8.28 7.00 9.27
CA TYR A 337 -9.12 6.76 8.10
C TYR A 337 -10.12 7.89 7.80
N ARG A 338 -10.74 8.50 8.81
CA ARG A 338 -11.69 9.60 8.63
C ARG A 338 -10.98 10.84 8.06
N GLY A 339 -9.83 11.21 8.62
CA GLY A 339 -9.01 12.31 8.10
C GLY A 339 -8.52 12.07 6.67
N GLN A 340 -8.03 10.86 6.39
CA GLN A 340 -7.61 10.46 5.03
C GLN A 340 -8.75 10.52 4.01
N ARG A 341 -9.98 10.16 4.40
CA ARG A 341 -11.17 10.31 3.54
C ARG A 341 -11.45 11.77 3.23
N LYS A 342 -11.32 12.69 4.18
CA LYS A 342 -11.49 14.13 3.93
C LYS A 342 -10.45 14.67 2.94
N VAL A 343 -9.20 14.21 3.06
CA VAL A 343 -8.14 14.51 2.07
C VAL A 343 -8.54 14.00 0.70
N ALA A 344 -8.95 12.72 0.58
CA ALA A 344 -9.40 12.16 -0.70
C ALA A 344 -10.58 12.94 -1.31
N MET A 345 -11.60 13.27 -0.50
CA MET A 345 -12.78 14.04 -0.94
C MET A 345 -12.44 15.44 -1.44
N SER A 346 -11.35 16.04 -0.94
CA SER A 346 -10.86 17.34 -1.39
C SER A 346 -10.12 17.25 -2.74
N LEU A 347 -9.53 16.10 -3.05
CA LEU A 347 -8.69 15.89 -4.24
C LEU A 347 -9.47 15.26 -5.41
N ILE A 348 -10.45 14.41 -5.14
CA ILE A 348 -11.25 13.70 -6.15
C ILE A 348 -11.84 14.64 -7.21
N PRO A 349 -12.52 15.76 -6.86
CA PRO A 349 -13.08 16.67 -7.86
C PRO A 349 -12.02 17.29 -8.78
N GLN A 350 -10.83 17.58 -8.23
CA GLN A 350 -9.71 18.15 -8.98
C GLN A 350 -9.14 17.11 -9.96
N ILE A 351 -8.96 15.87 -9.51
CA ILE A 351 -8.51 14.76 -10.37
C ILE A 351 -9.54 14.50 -11.48
N ALA A 352 -10.83 14.49 -11.17
CA ALA A 352 -11.90 14.32 -12.15
C ALA A 352 -11.84 15.40 -13.23
N HIS A 353 -11.62 16.66 -12.84
CA HIS A 353 -11.45 17.78 -13.77
C HIS A 353 -10.19 17.61 -14.65
N ILE A 354 -9.03 17.35 -14.05
CA ILE A 354 -7.74 17.19 -14.76
C ILE A 354 -7.81 16.05 -15.78
N MET A 355 -8.41 14.93 -15.39
CA MET A 355 -8.39 13.70 -16.19
C MET A 355 -9.62 13.55 -17.10
N GLY A 356 -10.63 14.40 -16.96
CA GLY A 356 -11.94 14.20 -17.59
C GLY A 356 -12.62 12.90 -17.16
N TRP A 357 -12.27 12.37 -15.99
CA TRP A 357 -12.85 11.15 -15.46
C TRP A 357 -14.18 11.44 -14.78
N GLU A 358 -15.18 10.57 -14.99
CA GLU A 358 -16.44 10.66 -14.27
C GLU A 358 -16.23 10.62 -12.75
N ALA A 359 -16.97 11.48 -12.04
CA ALA A 359 -17.06 11.53 -10.59
C ALA A 359 -18.45 11.06 -10.15
N PRO A 360 -18.72 9.74 -10.13
CA PRO A 360 -20.03 9.20 -9.80
C PRO A 360 -20.40 9.49 -8.34
N LEU A 361 -21.68 9.73 -8.07
CA LEU A 361 -22.21 9.86 -6.72
C LEU A 361 -22.15 8.50 -6.00
N LYS A 362 -21.08 8.25 -5.26
CA LYS A 362 -20.89 7.05 -4.44
C LYS A 362 -20.14 7.36 -3.15
N VAL A 363 -20.15 6.40 -2.24
CA VAL A 363 -19.36 6.49 -1.00
C VAL A 363 -17.89 6.57 -1.36
N VAL A 364 -17.21 7.57 -0.82
CA VAL A 364 -15.75 7.70 -0.88
C VAL A 364 -15.20 6.89 0.29
N GLU A 365 -14.67 5.70 0.02
CA GLU A 365 -14.21 4.75 1.03
C GLU A 365 -12.89 4.10 0.69
#